data_AF-A0A5R9F2T7-F1
#
_entry.id   AF-A0A5R9F2T7-F1
#
_cell.length_a   1.000
_cell.length_b   1.000
_cell.length_c   1.000
_cell.angle_alpha   90.00
_cell.angle_beta   90.00
_cell.angle_gamma   90.00
#
_symmetry.space_group_name_H-M   'P 1'
#
loop_
_entity.id
_entity.type
_entity.pdbx_description
1 polymer ?
#
loop_
_entity_poly.entity_id
_entity_poly.type
_entity_poly.pdbx_seq_one_letter_code
_entity_poly.pdbx_strand_id
1 'polypeptide(L)'
;MNVKILLPISLISLLLLGSCSLETSKNDDIKVIPHTEYTPDDSMIEKFKEMKQSADADQALHQTYKDLPIIDVHNHDASAMPLDYWNEYGIDRTVLFGNISEPAAQVTDSASWNHYIDHTDRIFPSFAGIPLDEENNMEFKKVMKEHLEQGYLNIGEIVAASTYSRLTSNLKWKAENPNWGNLPGLYELAEKYKVPVLLHIDPPKGAPIAHLKRALADHPKTIFIFGHGNVFNSPANLAKLLKNHDNLYIDFYAGFTRYDKGSSHKLEDFVPIIEKYPDRFMLGSDSGSGIGLSDGYEAMYEVLNMLAPETAVKVAYQNYERLIEIQPPTKTQIREIGKLTDKLNIQDKKYKLNKREANELLFQLQKQVENQTSAE
;
A
#
# COMPACT_ATOMS: atom_id res chain seq x y z
N MET A 1 -58.27 27.46 49.53
CA MET A 1 -57.72 26.30 48.77
C MET A 1 -58.37 26.35 47.39
N ASN A 2 -57.72 26.99 46.42
CA ASN A 2 -57.02 26.34 45.28
C ASN A 2 -57.91 25.24 44.67
N VAL A 3 -58.46 25.39 43.46
CA VAL A 3 -57.74 25.41 42.16
C VAL A 3 -58.51 26.23 41.11
N LYS A 4 -57.79 27.12 40.41
CA LYS A 4 -58.25 27.80 39.18
C LYS A 4 -58.01 26.88 37.98
N ILE A 5 -59.05 26.71 37.14
CA ILE A 5 -58.95 26.13 35.80
C ILE A 5 -58.60 27.26 34.84
N LEU A 6 -57.50 27.13 34.10
CA LEU A 6 -57.10 28.01 33.01
C LEU A 6 -56.72 27.14 31.81
N LEU A 7 -57.52 27.25 30.74
CA LEU A 7 -57.31 26.68 29.42
C LEU A 7 -56.22 27.47 28.67
N PRO A 8 -55.45 26.84 27.76
CA PRO A 8 -54.29 27.47 27.15
C PRO A 8 -54.67 28.34 25.93
N ILE A 9 -53.89 29.41 25.79
CA ILE A 9 -53.83 30.33 24.67
C ILE A 9 -53.09 29.64 23.50
N SER A 10 -53.70 29.66 22.31
CA SER A 10 -53.03 29.28 21.05
C SER A 10 -51.95 30.30 20.70
N LEU A 11 -50.69 29.86 20.60
CA LEU A 11 -49.60 30.63 20.01
C LEU A 11 -49.33 30.14 18.59
N ILE A 12 -49.57 31.04 17.64
CA ILE A 12 -49.23 30.94 16.22
C ILE A 12 -47.70 30.90 16.10
N SER A 13 -47.16 29.82 15.54
CA SER A 13 -45.74 29.72 15.18
C SER A 13 -45.60 30.00 13.68
N LEU A 14 -44.95 31.12 13.37
CA LEU A 14 -44.62 31.58 12.03
C LEU A 14 -43.45 30.72 11.48
N LEU A 15 -43.72 29.86 10.50
CA LEU A 15 -42.70 29.09 9.79
C LEU A 15 -42.13 29.94 8.64
N LEU A 16 -40.93 30.50 8.86
CA LEU A 16 -40.09 31.05 7.80
C LEU A 16 -39.42 29.89 7.06
N LEU A 17 -39.99 29.49 5.92
CA LEU A 17 -39.34 28.60 4.96
C LEU A 17 -38.31 29.41 4.16
N GLY A 18 -37.07 29.42 4.66
CA GLY A 18 -35.91 29.80 3.87
C GLY A 18 -35.63 28.70 2.86
N SER A 19 -36.01 28.92 1.60
CA SER A 19 -35.62 28.09 0.48
C SER A 19 -34.13 28.29 0.20
N CYS A 20 -33.28 27.45 0.79
CA CYS A 20 -31.95 27.20 0.25
C CYS A 20 -32.12 26.46 -1.09
N SER A 21 -32.13 27.22 -2.18
CA SER A 21 -31.87 26.70 -3.52
C SER A 21 -30.43 26.19 -3.54
N LEU A 22 -30.28 24.87 -3.40
CA LEU A 22 -29.08 24.15 -3.81
C LEU A 22 -28.90 24.39 -5.31
N GLU A 23 -27.92 25.22 -5.67
CA GLU A 23 -27.38 25.26 -7.02
C GLU A 23 -26.89 23.85 -7.37
N THR A 24 -27.67 23.16 -8.18
CA THR A 24 -27.24 21.95 -8.85
C THR A 24 -26.27 22.39 -9.93
N SER A 25 -24.97 22.16 -9.71
CA SER A 25 -23.96 22.47 -10.72
C SER A 25 -24.26 21.67 -11.98
N LYS A 26 -24.41 22.36 -13.11
CA LYS A 26 -24.44 21.80 -14.47
C LYS A 26 -23.16 21.01 -14.74
N ASN A 27 -23.09 19.74 -14.35
CA ASN A 27 -21.85 18.98 -14.53
C ASN A 27 -22.10 17.51 -14.87
N ASP A 28 -22.95 17.28 -15.87
CA ASP A 28 -23.17 15.95 -16.47
C ASP A 28 -22.12 15.61 -17.54
N ASP A 29 -21.17 16.51 -17.86
CA ASP A 29 -20.29 16.38 -19.03
C ASP A 29 -18.91 15.74 -18.75
N ILE A 30 -18.39 15.81 -17.50
CA ILE A 30 -17.12 15.16 -17.13
C ILE A 30 -17.41 13.82 -16.45
N LYS A 31 -16.93 12.73 -17.06
CA LYS A 31 -17.15 11.37 -16.56
C LYS A 31 -15.84 10.65 -16.28
N VAL A 32 -15.53 10.46 -14.99
CA VAL A 32 -14.49 9.52 -14.56
C VAL A 32 -15.11 8.13 -14.45
N ILE A 33 -14.59 7.20 -15.24
CA ILE A 33 -15.00 5.80 -15.30
C ILE A 33 -13.90 4.98 -14.65
N PRO A 34 -14.19 4.22 -13.58
CA PRO A 34 -13.19 3.37 -12.95
C PRO A 34 -12.58 2.38 -13.96
N HIS A 35 -11.26 2.36 -14.04
CA HIS A 35 -10.46 1.33 -14.68
C HIS A 35 -9.92 0.45 -13.57
N THR A 36 -10.39 -0.80 -13.47
CA THR A 36 -9.93 -1.71 -12.40
C THR A 36 -9.64 -3.10 -12.93
N GLU A 37 -9.33 -3.19 -14.23
CA GLU A 37 -8.90 -4.42 -14.90
C GLU A 37 -7.38 -4.37 -15.00
N TYR A 38 -6.72 -5.47 -14.67
CA TYR A 38 -5.28 -5.60 -14.80
C TYR A 38 -4.97 -6.65 -15.86
N THR A 39 -4.09 -6.30 -16.80
CA THR A 39 -3.56 -7.22 -17.81
C THR A 39 -2.06 -7.32 -17.61
N PRO A 40 -1.51 -8.48 -17.21
CA PRO A 40 -0.08 -8.64 -17.03
C PRO A 40 0.67 -8.50 -18.37
N ASP A 41 1.89 -7.98 -18.33
CA ASP A 41 2.80 -7.99 -19.48
C ASP A 41 3.53 -9.34 -19.57
N ASP A 42 2.91 -10.28 -20.27
CA ASP A 42 3.50 -11.61 -20.49
C ASP A 42 4.73 -11.55 -21.43
N SER A 43 4.98 -10.45 -22.14
CA SER A 43 6.17 -10.32 -23.01
C SER A 43 7.46 -10.30 -22.19
N MET A 44 7.38 -9.91 -20.91
CA MET A 44 8.53 -9.90 -20.01
C MET A 44 9.02 -11.31 -19.67
N ILE A 45 8.17 -12.33 -19.79
CA ILE A 45 8.54 -13.73 -19.52
C ILE A 45 9.60 -14.21 -20.52
N GLU A 46 9.42 -13.90 -21.80
CA GLU A 46 10.39 -14.26 -22.84
C GLU A 46 11.66 -13.43 -22.72
N LYS A 47 11.56 -12.12 -22.43
CA LYS A 47 12.74 -11.29 -22.16
C LYS A 47 13.55 -11.81 -20.97
N PHE A 48 12.89 -12.26 -19.90
CA PHE A 48 13.56 -12.85 -18.75
C PHE A 48 14.30 -14.15 -19.11
N LYS A 49 13.68 -15.01 -19.95
CA LYS A 49 14.34 -16.21 -20.48
C LYS A 49 15.60 -15.85 -21.27
N GLU A 50 15.52 -14.85 -22.13
CA GLU A 50 16.66 -14.35 -22.91
C GLU A 50 17.79 -13.83 -22.01
N MET A 51 17.47 -12.93 -21.05
CA MET A 51 18.43 -12.40 -20.07
C MET A 51 19.15 -13.54 -19.33
N LYS A 52 18.38 -14.50 -18.81
CA LYS A 52 18.91 -15.66 -18.06
C LYS A 52 19.79 -16.57 -18.92
N GLN A 53 19.46 -16.77 -20.20
CA GLN A 53 20.29 -17.56 -21.12
C GLN A 53 21.58 -16.85 -21.53
N SER A 54 21.55 -15.52 -21.59
CA SER A 54 22.72 -14.68 -21.89
C SER A 54 23.57 -14.34 -20.68
N ALA A 55 23.20 -14.82 -19.49
CA ALA A 55 23.87 -14.46 -18.24
C ALA A 55 25.36 -14.85 -18.26
N ASP A 56 26.21 -13.86 -17.99
CA ASP A 56 27.63 -14.08 -17.74
C ASP A 56 27.85 -14.37 -16.25
N ALA A 57 28.58 -15.44 -15.94
CA ALA A 57 28.84 -15.86 -14.57
C ALA A 57 29.66 -14.83 -13.76
N ASP A 58 30.42 -13.97 -14.45
CA ASP A 58 31.22 -12.92 -13.82
C ASP A 58 30.46 -11.59 -13.69
N GLN A 59 29.25 -11.47 -14.25
CA GLN A 59 28.43 -10.28 -14.20
C GLN A 59 27.48 -10.31 -12.99
N ALA A 60 27.31 -9.15 -12.34
CA ALA A 60 26.35 -9.03 -11.25
C ALA A 60 24.91 -9.27 -11.76
N LEU A 61 24.07 -9.91 -10.94
CA LEU A 61 22.73 -10.30 -11.38
C LEU A 61 21.82 -9.10 -11.66
N HIS A 62 21.94 -8.01 -10.90
CA HIS A 62 21.19 -6.77 -11.18
C HIS A 62 21.52 -6.18 -12.57
N GLN A 63 22.74 -6.40 -13.08
CA GLN A 63 23.12 -5.99 -14.43
C GLN A 63 22.65 -6.98 -15.50
N THR A 64 22.63 -8.27 -15.16
CA THR A 64 22.08 -9.34 -16.02
C THR A 64 20.59 -9.10 -16.27
N TYR A 65 19.85 -8.70 -15.23
CA TYR A 65 18.40 -8.51 -15.25
C TYR A 65 17.97 -7.05 -15.34
N LYS A 66 18.83 -6.15 -15.84
CA LYS A 66 18.60 -4.69 -15.88
C LYS A 66 17.32 -4.25 -16.61
N ASP A 67 16.78 -5.08 -17.50
CA ASP A 67 15.59 -4.77 -18.31
C ASP A 67 14.32 -5.40 -17.70
N LEU A 68 14.43 -6.12 -16.58
CA LEU A 68 13.31 -6.66 -15.81
C LEU A 68 12.79 -5.57 -14.86
N PRO A 69 11.51 -5.17 -14.94
CA PRO A 69 10.95 -4.25 -13.96
C PRO A 69 10.97 -4.85 -12.55
N ILE A 70 11.50 -4.10 -11.59
CA ILE A 70 11.54 -4.47 -10.17
C ILE A 70 10.73 -3.47 -9.34
N ILE A 71 9.85 -4.01 -8.49
CA ILE A 71 9.18 -3.24 -7.43
C ILE A 71 9.73 -3.70 -6.09
N ASP A 72 10.39 -2.79 -5.37
CA ASP A 72 10.67 -2.96 -3.94
C ASP A 72 9.40 -2.64 -3.14
N VAL A 73 8.75 -3.66 -2.58
CA VAL A 73 7.47 -3.49 -1.88
C VAL A 73 7.60 -3.00 -0.44
N HIS A 74 8.81 -2.78 0.07
CA HIS A 74 9.03 -2.42 1.47
C HIS A 74 10.32 -1.62 1.68
N ASN A 75 10.22 -0.29 1.81
CA ASN A 75 11.35 0.59 2.11
C ASN A 75 10.91 1.78 2.99
N HIS A 76 11.67 2.09 4.06
CA HIS A 76 11.40 3.14 5.06
C HIS A 76 12.18 4.44 4.84
N ASP A 77 12.85 4.61 3.70
CA ASP A 77 13.73 5.75 3.44
C ASP A 77 12.98 7.02 3.00
N ALA A 78 11.73 7.22 3.42
CA ALA A 78 10.95 8.43 3.08
C ALA A 78 11.58 9.75 3.53
N SER A 79 12.59 9.71 4.41
CA SER A 79 13.34 10.90 4.83
C SER A 79 14.59 11.17 3.97
N ALA A 80 15.05 10.18 3.19
CA ALA A 80 16.33 10.26 2.46
C ALA A 80 16.19 10.08 0.95
N MET A 81 15.27 9.21 0.50
CA MET A 81 15.07 8.84 -0.91
C MET A 81 16.38 8.58 -1.68
N PRO A 82 17.03 7.42 -1.51
CA PRO A 82 18.28 7.11 -2.17
C PRO A 82 18.08 6.74 -3.66
N LEU A 83 17.53 7.66 -4.46
CA LEU A 83 17.20 7.47 -5.88
C LEU A 83 18.40 6.99 -6.71
N ASP A 84 19.59 7.53 -6.47
CA ASP A 84 20.82 7.11 -7.17
C ASP A 84 21.12 5.64 -6.91
N TYR A 85 20.87 5.19 -5.69
CA TYR A 85 21.06 3.79 -5.30
C TYR A 85 20.02 2.89 -5.96
N TRP A 86 18.76 3.32 -6.01
CA TRP A 86 17.73 2.58 -6.73
C TRP A 86 18.04 2.47 -8.22
N ASN A 87 18.59 3.53 -8.82
CA ASN A 87 19.02 3.52 -10.22
C ASN A 87 20.19 2.55 -10.45
N GLU A 88 21.17 2.51 -9.53
CA GLU A 88 22.32 1.59 -9.61
C GLU A 88 21.88 0.12 -9.66
N TYR A 89 20.89 -0.25 -8.84
CA TYR A 89 20.39 -1.63 -8.74
C TYR A 89 19.18 -1.91 -9.63
N GLY A 90 18.76 -0.98 -10.50
CA GLY A 90 17.61 -1.19 -11.40
C GLY A 90 16.27 -1.36 -10.67
N ILE A 91 16.05 -0.65 -9.56
CA ILE A 91 14.76 -0.64 -8.85
C ILE A 91 13.85 0.40 -9.49
N ASP A 92 12.90 -0.05 -10.29
CA ASP A 92 11.98 0.82 -11.04
C ASP A 92 11.02 1.55 -10.12
N ARG A 93 10.40 0.83 -9.17
CA ARG A 93 9.47 1.44 -8.21
C ARG A 93 9.67 0.95 -6.80
N THR A 94 9.29 1.79 -5.85
CA THR A 94 9.41 1.52 -4.43
C THR A 94 8.13 1.90 -3.72
N VAL A 95 7.62 1.00 -2.89
CA VAL A 95 6.60 1.32 -1.90
C VAL A 95 7.30 2.00 -0.75
N LEU A 96 7.05 3.30 -0.60
CA LEU A 96 7.81 4.15 0.30
C LEU A 96 7.03 4.37 1.59
N PHE A 97 7.60 3.91 2.67
CA PHE A 97 7.07 3.95 4.03
C PHE A 97 7.74 5.09 4.80
N GLY A 98 6.95 5.76 5.63
CA GLY A 98 7.49 6.58 6.70
C GLY A 98 7.98 5.74 7.88
N ASN A 99 8.12 6.38 9.04
CA ASN A 99 8.25 5.68 10.32
C ASN A 99 7.02 4.81 10.58
N ILE A 100 7.15 3.90 11.55
CA ILE A 100 6.18 2.85 11.78
C ILE A 100 5.42 3.04 13.09
N SER A 101 4.09 2.96 13.03
CA SER A 101 3.19 2.77 14.17
C SER A 101 3.49 3.65 15.41
N GLU A 102 3.74 4.94 15.17
CA GLU A 102 3.95 5.97 16.19
C GLU A 102 3.41 7.33 15.71
N PRO A 103 3.11 8.30 16.61
CA PRO A 103 2.61 9.61 16.19
C PRO A 103 3.52 10.35 15.20
N ALA A 104 4.84 10.22 15.34
CA ALA A 104 5.79 10.84 14.42
C ALA A 104 5.67 10.31 12.99
N ALA A 105 5.13 9.09 12.80
CA ALA A 105 4.93 8.51 11.49
C ALA A 105 4.01 9.35 10.59
N GLN A 106 3.05 10.10 11.14
CA GLN A 106 2.18 10.97 10.34
C GLN A 106 2.96 12.03 9.55
N VAL A 107 4.07 12.52 10.11
CA VAL A 107 4.94 13.50 9.44
C VAL A 107 5.70 12.83 8.30
N THR A 108 6.25 11.63 8.52
CA THR A 108 7.00 10.89 7.50
C THR A 108 6.10 10.26 6.43
N ASP A 109 4.85 9.92 6.75
CA ASP A 109 3.84 9.53 5.77
C ASP A 109 3.66 10.67 4.75
N SER A 110 3.56 11.91 5.23
CA SER A 110 3.47 13.09 4.37
C SER A 110 4.71 13.28 3.49
N ALA A 111 5.91 12.90 3.98
CA ALA A 111 7.12 12.91 3.15
C ALA A 111 7.02 11.89 2.00
N SER A 112 6.55 10.67 2.27
CA SER A 112 6.27 9.66 1.24
C SER A 112 5.30 10.17 0.17
N TRP A 113 4.23 10.87 0.59
CA TRP A 113 3.29 11.50 -0.33
C TRP A 113 3.92 12.62 -1.18
N ASN A 114 4.73 13.49 -0.58
CA ASN A 114 5.39 14.57 -1.32
C ASN A 114 6.34 14.01 -2.38
N HIS A 115 7.11 12.99 -2.01
CA HIS A 115 7.95 12.26 -2.94
C HIS A 115 7.17 11.61 -4.08
N TYR A 116 5.98 11.10 -3.80
CA TYR A 116 5.08 10.59 -4.83
C TYR A 116 4.60 11.67 -5.81
N ILE A 117 4.31 12.90 -5.35
CA ILE A 117 3.94 14.01 -6.24
C ILE A 117 5.05 14.27 -7.27
N ASP A 118 6.31 14.28 -6.81
CA ASP A 118 7.46 14.59 -7.66
C ASP A 118 7.92 13.40 -8.52
N HIS A 119 7.64 12.17 -8.08
CA HIS A 119 8.15 10.94 -8.67
C HIS A 119 7.08 9.84 -8.80
N THR A 120 5.94 10.18 -9.42
CA THR A 120 4.80 9.24 -9.61
C THR A 120 5.16 7.96 -10.33
N ASP A 121 6.21 7.98 -11.16
CA ASP A 121 6.73 6.85 -11.91
C ASP A 121 7.64 5.93 -11.07
N ARG A 122 8.09 6.38 -9.90
CA ARG A 122 9.03 5.68 -9.01
C ARG A 122 8.44 5.29 -7.65
N ILE A 123 7.45 6.03 -7.15
CA ILE A 123 6.98 5.87 -5.77
C ILE A 123 5.55 5.33 -5.73
N PHE A 124 5.29 4.41 -4.81
CA PHE A 124 3.96 4.14 -4.30
C PHE A 124 3.89 4.59 -2.83
N PRO A 125 3.06 5.60 -2.50
CA PRO A 125 3.06 6.14 -1.15
C PRO A 125 2.29 5.22 -0.19
N SER A 126 2.92 4.93 0.95
CA SER A 126 2.33 4.23 2.08
C SER A 126 2.13 5.15 3.29
N PHE A 127 1.18 4.80 4.15
CA PHE A 127 1.01 5.47 5.44
C PHE A 127 0.80 4.49 6.60
N ALA A 128 1.38 4.80 7.76
CA ALA A 128 1.32 3.97 8.97
C ALA A 128 1.01 4.74 10.26
N GLY A 129 1.03 6.07 10.23
CA GLY A 129 0.81 6.96 11.38
C GLY A 129 -0.65 6.99 11.83
N ILE A 130 -1.17 5.87 12.30
CA ILE A 130 -2.57 5.73 12.70
C ILE A 130 -2.66 5.18 14.12
N PRO A 131 -3.46 5.79 15.03
CA PRO A 131 -3.69 5.21 16.35
C PRO A 131 -4.53 3.94 16.25
N LEU A 132 -4.03 2.84 16.83
CA LEU A 132 -4.70 1.54 16.79
C LEU A 132 -5.58 1.27 18.02
N ASP A 133 -5.46 2.05 19.09
CA ASP A 133 -6.26 1.86 20.31
C ASP A 133 -7.71 2.35 20.15
N GLU A 134 -8.65 1.69 20.82
CA GLU A 134 -10.09 2.02 20.71
C GLU A 134 -10.43 3.40 21.29
N GLU A 135 -9.65 3.90 22.25
CA GLU A 135 -9.87 5.20 22.88
C GLU A 135 -9.72 6.34 21.85
N ASN A 136 -8.83 6.16 20.87
CA ASN A 136 -8.58 7.09 19.78
C ASN A 136 -9.33 6.76 18.49
N ASN A 137 -10.43 5.98 18.54
CA ASN A 137 -11.20 5.54 17.35
C ASN A 137 -11.69 6.71 16.45
N MET A 138 -12.01 7.87 17.02
CA MET A 138 -12.40 9.04 16.21
C MET A 138 -11.24 9.56 15.36
N GLU A 139 -10.04 9.66 15.94
CA GLU A 139 -8.83 10.09 15.23
C GLU A 139 -8.40 9.03 14.21
N PHE A 140 -8.45 7.74 14.59
CA PHE A 140 -8.27 6.61 13.68
C PHE A 140 -9.14 6.75 12.42
N LYS A 141 -10.46 6.91 12.59
CA LYS A 141 -11.40 7.03 11.45
C LYS A 141 -11.12 8.25 10.59
N LYS A 142 -10.71 9.35 11.21
CA LYS A 142 -10.37 10.60 10.51
C LYS A 142 -9.13 10.40 9.65
N VAL A 143 -8.00 10.01 10.24
CA VAL A 143 -6.72 9.82 9.54
C VAL A 143 -6.86 8.79 8.42
N MET A 144 -7.46 7.63 8.70
CA MET A 144 -7.69 6.59 7.69
C MET A 144 -8.46 7.13 6.50
N LYS A 145 -9.57 7.85 6.74
CA LYS A 145 -10.40 8.38 5.65
C LYS A 145 -9.67 9.47 4.87
N GLU A 146 -8.96 10.36 5.56
CA GLU A 146 -8.20 11.46 4.95
C GLU A 146 -7.14 10.89 3.98
N HIS A 147 -6.27 9.99 4.44
CA HIS A 147 -5.23 9.40 3.58
C HIS A 147 -5.81 8.53 2.46
N LEU A 148 -6.84 7.72 2.75
CA LEU A 148 -7.45 6.87 1.72
C LEU A 148 -8.14 7.68 0.62
N GLU A 149 -8.83 8.77 0.96
CA GLU A 149 -9.47 9.68 0.00
C GLU A 149 -8.46 10.59 -0.72
N GLN A 150 -7.36 10.97 -0.06
CA GLN A 150 -6.25 11.73 -0.66
C GLN A 150 -5.61 10.97 -1.81
N GLY A 151 -5.50 9.65 -1.70
CA GLY A 151 -5.05 8.81 -2.81
C GLY A 151 -3.91 7.85 -2.47
N TYR A 152 -3.53 7.68 -1.20
CA TYR A 152 -2.50 6.72 -0.80
C TYR A 152 -2.80 5.31 -1.30
N LEU A 153 -1.75 4.60 -1.72
CA LEU A 153 -1.86 3.34 -2.46
C LEU A 153 -1.60 2.10 -1.60
N ASN A 154 -1.03 2.29 -0.40
CA ASN A 154 -0.71 1.23 0.56
C ASN A 154 -0.99 1.69 2.01
N ILE A 155 -1.38 0.76 2.88
CA ILE A 155 -1.43 0.96 4.33
C ILE A 155 -0.33 0.13 4.96
N GLY A 156 0.51 0.74 5.78
CA GLY A 156 1.56 0.06 6.53
C GLY A 156 2.81 0.90 6.68
N GLU A 157 3.80 0.43 7.43
CA GLU A 157 3.86 -0.86 8.11
C GLU A 157 3.10 -0.78 9.44
N ILE A 158 2.02 -1.57 9.56
CA ILE A 158 1.23 -1.62 10.79
C ILE A 158 1.80 -2.69 11.70
N VAL A 159 2.23 -2.29 12.89
CA VAL A 159 2.75 -3.23 13.89
C VAL A 159 1.60 -3.93 14.60
N ALA A 160 1.11 -5.00 13.96
CA ALA A 160 -0.04 -5.77 14.40
C ALA A 160 0.26 -6.67 15.61
N ALA A 161 1.50 -7.11 15.74
CA ALA A 161 2.04 -7.73 16.95
C ALA A 161 3.57 -7.66 16.91
N SER A 162 4.18 -7.23 18.02
CA SER A 162 5.63 -7.28 18.16
C SER A 162 6.04 -7.49 19.59
N THR A 163 6.82 -8.54 19.85
CA THR A 163 7.28 -8.87 21.20
C THR A 163 8.77 -9.21 21.28
N TYR A 164 9.43 -9.50 20.16
CA TYR A 164 10.82 -9.93 20.09
C TYR A 164 11.72 -8.83 19.53
N SER A 165 11.21 -8.00 18.62
CA SER A 165 11.97 -6.88 18.07
C SER A 165 12.24 -5.80 19.11
N ARG A 166 13.49 -5.34 19.23
CA ARG A 166 13.88 -4.28 20.18
C ARG A 166 13.18 -2.95 19.89
N LEU A 167 12.99 -2.63 18.61
CA LEU A 167 12.41 -1.36 18.17
C LEU A 167 10.87 -1.44 18.22
N THR A 168 10.28 -2.37 17.46
CA THR A 168 8.83 -2.43 17.28
C THR A 168 8.08 -2.84 18.56
N SER A 169 8.70 -3.60 19.48
CA SER A 169 8.06 -3.99 20.74
C SER A 169 7.72 -2.83 21.68
N ASN A 170 8.31 -1.65 21.49
CA ASN A 170 8.15 -0.48 22.36
C ASN A 170 7.38 0.67 21.70
N LEU A 171 6.85 0.48 20.49
CA LEU A 171 6.12 1.53 19.76
C LEU A 171 4.77 1.86 20.41
N LYS A 172 4.40 3.14 20.39
CA LYS A 172 3.19 3.64 21.03
C LYS A 172 1.90 3.15 20.37
N TRP A 173 1.86 3.08 19.04
CA TRP A 173 0.67 2.64 18.30
C TRP A 173 0.81 1.22 17.77
N LYS A 174 1.64 0.38 18.40
CA LYS A 174 1.62 -1.05 18.16
C LYS A 174 0.36 -1.69 18.75
N ALA A 175 -0.19 -2.66 18.04
CA ALA A 175 -1.24 -3.53 18.52
C ALA A 175 -0.71 -4.75 19.30
N GLU A 176 -1.55 -5.33 20.15
CA GLU A 176 -1.21 -6.55 20.89
C GLU A 176 -1.28 -7.81 20.02
N ASN A 177 -2.22 -7.83 19.07
CA ASN A 177 -2.40 -8.91 18.11
C ASN A 177 -3.15 -8.40 16.85
N PRO A 178 -3.13 -9.15 15.73
CA PRO A 178 -3.81 -8.78 14.47
C PRO A 178 -5.32 -8.57 14.51
N ASN A 179 -6.00 -8.66 15.65
CA ASN A 179 -7.44 -8.35 15.77
C ASN A 179 -7.70 -7.30 16.88
N TRP A 180 -6.64 -6.66 17.38
CA TRP A 180 -6.72 -5.76 18.53
C TRP A 180 -7.15 -4.35 18.11
N GLY A 181 -7.94 -3.72 18.97
CA GLY A 181 -8.36 -2.33 18.85
C GLY A 181 -9.03 -2.04 17.50
N ASN A 182 -8.55 -1.00 16.82
CA ASN A 182 -9.13 -0.54 15.56
C ASN A 182 -8.73 -1.37 14.33
N LEU A 183 -7.91 -2.41 14.46
CA LEU A 183 -7.46 -3.23 13.33
C LEU A 183 -8.61 -3.84 12.50
N PRO A 184 -9.68 -4.42 13.09
CA PRO A 184 -10.82 -4.89 12.30
C PRO A 184 -11.47 -3.78 11.46
N GLY A 185 -11.61 -2.58 12.03
CA GLY A 185 -12.13 -1.41 11.32
C GLY A 185 -11.18 -0.91 10.22
N LEU A 186 -9.87 -1.07 10.40
CA LEU A 186 -8.86 -0.80 9.38
C LEU A 186 -9.05 -1.74 8.20
N TYR A 187 -9.25 -3.04 8.46
CA TYR A 187 -9.44 -4.04 7.41
C TYR A 187 -10.71 -3.81 6.59
N GLU A 188 -11.81 -3.41 7.23
CA GLU A 188 -13.06 -3.02 6.56
C GLU A 188 -12.87 -1.80 5.64
N LEU A 189 -12.11 -0.80 6.08
CA LEU A 189 -11.78 0.35 5.25
C LEU A 189 -10.86 -0.05 4.09
N ALA A 190 -9.83 -0.85 4.36
CA ALA A 190 -8.92 -1.35 3.34
C ALA A 190 -9.66 -2.14 2.24
N GLU A 191 -10.61 -3.02 2.60
CA GLU A 191 -11.50 -3.70 1.65
C GLU A 191 -12.26 -2.69 0.79
N LYS A 192 -12.90 -1.70 1.41
CA LYS A 192 -13.75 -0.72 0.72
C LYS A 192 -12.99 0.10 -0.32
N TYR A 193 -11.75 0.48 -0.01
CA TYR A 193 -10.89 1.25 -0.92
C TYR A 193 -10.00 0.35 -1.79
N LYS A 194 -10.05 -0.98 -1.60
CA LYS A 194 -9.19 -1.98 -2.24
C LYS A 194 -7.69 -1.75 -2.04
N VAL A 195 -7.31 -1.13 -0.93
CA VAL A 195 -5.90 -0.83 -0.60
C VAL A 195 -5.31 -1.99 0.20
N PRO A 196 -4.13 -2.52 -0.15
CA PRO A 196 -3.48 -3.58 0.63
C PRO A 196 -3.00 -3.06 1.99
N VAL A 197 -2.93 -3.97 2.97
CA VAL A 197 -2.46 -3.70 4.33
C VAL A 197 -1.24 -4.53 4.65
N LEU A 198 -0.09 -3.89 4.85
CA LEU A 198 1.14 -4.55 5.29
C LEU A 198 1.20 -4.60 6.82
N LEU A 199 1.29 -5.81 7.35
CA LEU A 199 1.36 -6.09 8.79
C LEU A 199 2.74 -6.63 9.20
N HIS A 200 3.36 -5.95 10.17
CA HIS A 200 4.47 -6.48 10.94
C HIS A 200 3.95 -7.42 12.02
N ILE A 201 4.43 -8.66 12.04
CA ILE A 201 4.06 -9.65 13.05
C ILE A 201 5.30 -10.42 13.50
N ASP A 202 5.73 -10.18 14.74
CA ASP A 202 6.76 -10.97 15.41
C ASP A 202 6.36 -11.41 16.84
N PRO A 203 6.68 -12.65 17.24
CA PRO A 203 7.29 -13.70 16.42
C PRO A 203 6.29 -14.31 15.41
N PRO A 204 6.78 -14.91 14.31
CA PRO A 204 5.94 -15.53 13.27
C PRO A 204 5.43 -16.92 13.67
N LYS A 205 4.97 -17.07 14.92
CA LYS A 205 4.45 -18.31 15.49
C LYS A 205 3.51 -18.04 16.66
N GLY A 206 2.85 -19.08 17.17
CA GLY A 206 2.06 -18.99 18.40
C GLY A 206 0.83 -18.07 18.27
N ALA A 207 0.54 -17.32 19.34
CA ALA A 207 -0.65 -16.49 19.43
C ALA A 207 -0.76 -15.41 18.33
N PRO A 208 0.30 -14.64 17.98
CA PRO A 208 0.22 -13.67 16.88
C PRO A 208 -0.26 -14.27 15.56
N ILE A 209 0.27 -15.44 15.17
CA ILE A 209 -0.16 -16.13 13.93
C ILE A 209 -1.56 -16.75 14.05
N ALA A 210 -1.97 -17.21 15.23
CA ALA A 210 -3.35 -17.65 15.44
C ALA A 210 -4.34 -16.49 15.22
N HIS A 211 -4.00 -15.30 15.69
CA HIS A 211 -4.76 -14.09 15.45
C HIS A 211 -4.70 -13.62 13.99
N LEU A 212 -3.55 -13.72 13.32
CA LEU A 212 -3.47 -13.44 11.88
C LEU A 212 -4.42 -14.33 11.08
N LYS A 213 -4.45 -15.64 11.36
CA LYS A 213 -5.38 -16.57 10.69
C LYS A 213 -6.84 -16.19 10.90
N ARG A 214 -7.18 -15.70 12.09
CA ARG A 214 -8.53 -15.19 12.38
C ARG A 214 -8.82 -13.95 11.55
N ALA A 215 -7.93 -12.95 11.54
CA ALA A 215 -8.11 -11.74 10.74
C ALA A 215 -8.29 -12.06 9.25
N LEU A 216 -7.47 -12.98 8.71
CA LEU A 216 -7.57 -13.45 7.33
C LEU A 216 -8.93 -14.11 7.02
N ALA A 217 -9.47 -14.89 7.96
CA ALA A 217 -10.74 -15.58 7.81
C ALA A 217 -11.96 -14.64 8.00
N ASP A 218 -11.88 -13.72 8.95
CA ASP A 218 -12.95 -12.78 9.28
C ASP A 218 -13.05 -11.66 8.22
N HIS A 219 -11.95 -11.37 7.50
CA HIS A 219 -11.87 -10.34 6.46
C HIS A 219 -11.36 -10.88 5.10
N PRO A 220 -12.07 -11.83 4.46
CA PRO A 220 -11.58 -12.55 3.28
C PRO A 220 -11.41 -11.69 2.02
N LYS A 221 -11.92 -10.44 2.02
CA LYS A 221 -11.83 -9.50 0.90
C LYS A 221 -10.78 -8.40 1.12
N THR A 222 -10.24 -8.28 2.33
CA THR A 222 -9.11 -7.40 2.61
C THR A 222 -7.85 -8.09 2.14
N ILE A 223 -7.01 -7.39 1.38
CA ILE A 223 -5.69 -7.89 0.99
C ILE A 223 -4.70 -7.60 2.11
N PHE A 224 -4.15 -8.66 2.68
CA PHE A 224 -3.10 -8.59 3.70
C PHE A 224 -1.75 -8.88 3.06
N ILE A 225 -0.73 -8.13 3.45
CA ILE A 225 0.67 -8.43 3.17
C ILE A 225 1.32 -8.74 4.51
N PHE A 226 1.83 -9.97 4.67
CA PHE A 226 2.65 -10.30 5.83
C PHE A 226 4.05 -9.77 5.58
N GLY A 227 4.36 -8.63 6.22
CA GLY A 227 5.66 -7.97 6.16
C GLY A 227 6.77 -8.95 6.48
N HIS A 228 7.84 -8.92 5.68
CA HIS A 228 9.05 -9.75 5.80
C HIS A 228 8.75 -11.18 6.30
N GLY A 229 7.75 -11.84 5.69
CA GLY A 229 7.10 -13.03 6.25
C GLY A 229 7.99 -14.27 6.36
N ASN A 230 9.18 -14.25 5.74
CA ASN A 230 10.24 -15.24 5.82
C ASN A 230 11.17 -15.07 7.05
N VAL A 231 11.22 -13.87 7.64
CA VAL A 231 12.12 -13.56 8.76
C VAL A 231 11.76 -14.40 9.99
N PHE A 232 12.72 -15.22 10.45
CA PHE A 232 12.54 -16.22 11.51
C PHE A 232 11.35 -17.18 11.32
N ASN A 233 10.92 -17.39 10.07
CA ASN A 233 9.78 -18.23 9.73
C ASN A 233 10.20 -19.33 8.74
N SER A 234 9.42 -20.41 8.69
CA SER A 234 9.74 -21.54 7.81
C SER A 234 8.87 -21.55 6.55
N PRO A 235 9.37 -22.06 5.41
CA PRO A 235 8.56 -22.26 4.22
C PRO A 235 7.31 -23.11 4.49
N ALA A 236 7.42 -24.12 5.38
CA ALA A 236 6.31 -24.97 5.76
C ALA A 236 5.18 -24.23 6.51
N ASN A 237 5.53 -23.24 7.34
CA ASN A 237 4.54 -22.40 8.02
C ASN A 237 3.82 -21.48 7.04
N LEU A 238 4.58 -20.82 6.14
CA LEU A 238 4.01 -19.99 5.08
C LEU A 238 3.08 -20.78 4.17
N ALA A 239 3.48 -21.99 3.74
CA ALA A 239 2.66 -22.86 2.92
C ALA A 239 1.31 -23.23 3.58
N LYS A 240 1.27 -23.37 4.91
CA LYS A 240 0.02 -23.61 5.67
C LYS A 240 -0.90 -22.39 5.69
N LEU A 241 -0.34 -21.18 5.74
CA LEU A 241 -1.12 -19.94 5.69
C LEU A 241 -1.69 -19.74 4.28
N LEU A 242 -0.81 -19.74 3.27
CA LEU A 242 -1.17 -19.50 1.87
C LEU A 242 -2.20 -20.51 1.33
N LYS A 243 -2.13 -21.78 1.78
CA LYS A 243 -3.11 -22.81 1.38
C LYS A 243 -4.56 -22.46 1.75
N ASN A 244 -4.77 -21.74 2.85
CA ASN A 244 -6.10 -21.59 3.46
C ASN A 244 -6.67 -20.16 3.34
N HIS A 245 -5.89 -19.21 2.84
CA HIS A 245 -6.25 -17.81 2.84
C HIS A 245 -5.82 -17.21 1.51
N ASP A 246 -6.74 -16.93 0.60
CA ASP A 246 -6.43 -16.39 -0.75
C ASP A 246 -6.09 -14.90 -0.76
N ASN A 247 -6.35 -14.23 0.36
CA ASN A 247 -6.15 -12.81 0.56
C ASN A 247 -4.82 -12.43 1.25
N LEU A 248 -3.91 -13.40 1.43
CA LEU A 248 -2.60 -13.22 2.07
C LEU A 248 -1.42 -13.14 1.09
N TYR A 249 -0.70 -12.04 1.04
CA TYR A 249 0.53 -11.92 0.28
C TYR A 249 1.72 -11.94 1.23
N ILE A 250 2.87 -12.37 0.71
CA ILE A 250 4.13 -12.37 1.43
C ILE A 250 5.02 -11.29 0.83
N ASP A 251 5.37 -10.32 1.65
CA ASP A 251 6.57 -9.52 1.45
C ASP A 251 7.76 -10.39 1.88
N PHE A 252 8.63 -10.73 0.93
CA PHE A 252 9.77 -11.61 1.12
C PHE A 252 11.06 -10.79 1.19
N TYR A 253 11.61 -10.68 2.40
CA TYR A 253 12.87 -9.99 2.63
C TYR A 253 14.05 -10.93 2.37
N ALA A 254 14.45 -11.04 1.09
CA ALA A 254 15.49 -11.96 0.64
C ALA A 254 16.84 -11.72 1.32
N GLY A 255 17.19 -10.45 1.55
CA GLY A 255 18.43 -10.04 2.20
C GLY A 255 18.65 -10.67 3.57
N PHE A 256 17.61 -10.71 4.41
CA PHE A 256 17.67 -11.41 5.69
C PHE A 256 18.00 -12.89 5.53
N THR A 257 17.29 -13.60 4.65
CA THR A 257 17.52 -15.04 4.46
C THR A 257 18.91 -15.35 3.92
N ARG A 258 19.47 -14.45 3.11
CA ARG A 258 20.76 -14.65 2.45
C ARG A 258 21.97 -14.25 3.29
N TYR A 259 21.89 -13.13 4.01
CA TYR A 259 23.04 -12.47 4.62
C TYR A 259 22.95 -12.36 6.15
N ASP A 260 21.76 -12.43 6.75
CA ASP A 260 21.61 -12.39 8.19
C ASP A 260 21.95 -13.75 8.84
N LYS A 261 22.83 -13.72 9.85
CA LYS A 261 23.29 -14.93 10.57
C LYS A 261 22.20 -15.58 11.42
N GLY A 262 21.13 -14.85 11.72
CA GLY A 262 19.94 -15.32 12.41
C GLY A 262 18.98 -16.10 11.52
N SER A 263 19.15 -16.07 10.19
CA SER A 263 18.37 -16.93 9.31
C SER A 263 18.73 -18.40 9.55
N SER A 264 17.69 -19.23 9.73
CA SER A 264 17.82 -20.69 9.85
C SER A 264 17.58 -21.42 8.52
N HIS A 265 17.29 -20.66 7.46
CA HIS A 265 16.94 -21.13 6.13
C HIS A 265 17.80 -20.43 5.08
N LYS A 266 17.88 -21.03 3.90
CA LYS A 266 18.50 -20.44 2.71
C LYS A 266 17.45 -20.05 1.69
N LEU A 267 17.82 -19.26 0.68
CA LEU A 267 16.90 -18.82 -0.37
C LEU A 267 16.28 -20.03 -1.09
N GLU A 268 17.07 -21.07 -1.35
CA GLU A 268 16.64 -22.31 -2.01
C GLU A 268 15.55 -23.06 -1.24
N ASP A 269 15.48 -22.90 0.08
CA ASP A 269 14.43 -23.54 0.90
C ASP A 269 13.04 -22.92 0.62
N PHE A 270 12.99 -21.67 0.17
CA PHE A 270 11.74 -20.96 -0.13
C PHE A 270 11.31 -21.08 -1.59
N VAL A 271 12.23 -21.33 -2.53
CA VAL A 271 11.93 -21.48 -3.97
C VAL A 271 10.73 -22.41 -4.23
N PRO A 272 10.63 -23.63 -3.65
CA PRO A 272 9.48 -24.51 -3.90
C PRO A 272 8.12 -23.93 -3.48
N ILE A 273 8.07 -23.07 -2.45
CA ILE A 273 6.81 -22.48 -2.01
C ILE A 273 6.44 -21.27 -2.84
N ILE A 274 7.45 -20.51 -3.31
CA ILE A 274 7.26 -19.39 -4.22
C ILE A 274 6.70 -19.92 -5.54
N GLU A 275 7.29 -20.97 -6.11
CA GLU A 275 6.79 -21.65 -7.31
C GLU A 275 5.39 -22.24 -7.14
N LYS A 276 5.06 -22.70 -5.93
CA LYS A 276 3.73 -23.25 -5.63
C LYS A 276 2.65 -22.18 -5.53
N TYR A 277 3.00 -20.97 -5.10
CA TYR A 277 2.08 -19.85 -4.93
C TYR A 277 2.63 -18.58 -5.61
N PRO A 278 2.88 -18.62 -6.93
CA PRO A 278 3.67 -17.60 -7.62
C PRO A 278 3.00 -16.23 -7.62
N ASP A 279 1.67 -16.19 -7.47
CA ASP A 279 0.88 -14.96 -7.43
C ASP A 279 0.83 -14.28 -6.05
N ARG A 280 1.59 -14.79 -5.06
CA ARG A 280 1.44 -14.46 -3.63
C ARG A 280 2.72 -14.03 -2.94
N PHE A 281 3.83 -13.90 -3.67
CA PHE A 281 5.12 -13.43 -3.17
C PHE A 281 5.52 -12.15 -3.89
N MET A 282 6.13 -11.24 -3.15
CA MET A 282 6.69 -9.98 -3.63
C MET A 282 8.03 -9.77 -2.90
N LEU A 283 8.92 -8.95 -3.46
CA LEU A 283 10.25 -8.71 -2.90
C LEU A 283 10.30 -7.34 -2.22
N GLY A 284 10.73 -7.31 -0.96
CA GLY A 284 10.90 -6.09 -0.18
C GLY A 284 12.31 -5.99 0.40
N SER A 285 12.87 -4.79 0.43
CA SER A 285 14.23 -4.56 0.92
C SER A 285 14.28 -4.36 2.43
N ASP A 286 13.16 -3.99 3.05
CA ASP A 286 13.09 -3.48 4.42
C ASP A 286 14.17 -2.41 4.67
N SER A 287 14.49 -1.60 3.65
CA SER A 287 15.58 -0.60 3.65
C SER A 287 16.97 -1.18 3.98
N GLY A 288 17.17 -2.49 3.77
CA GLY A 288 18.38 -3.18 4.16
C GLY A 288 18.53 -3.35 5.68
N SER A 289 17.43 -3.35 6.44
CA SER A 289 17.45 -3.53 7.89
C SER A 289 18.33 -4.72 8.31
N GLY A 290 19.37 -4.44 9.10
CA GLY A 290 20.30 -5.44 9.66
C GLY A 290 21.46 -5.87 8.75
N ILE A 291 21.39 -5.65 7.43
CA ILE A 291 22.37 -6.18 6.45
C ILE A 291 22.90 -5.14 5.45
N GLY A 292 22.21 -4.01 5.27
CA GLY A 292 22.52 -2.99 4.27
C GLY A 292 21.72 -3.15 2.99
N LEU A 293 21.48 -2.03 2.29
CA LEU A 293 20.56 -1.98 1.16
C LEU A 293 21.09 -2.72 -0.09
N SER A 294 22.40 -2.67 -0.38
CA SER A 294 23.04 -3.44 -1.47
C SER A 294 22.74 -4.94 -1.32
N ASP A 295 23.07 -5.49 -0.16
CA ASP A 295 22.83 -6.90 0.16
C ASP A 295 21.32 -7.25 0.07
N GLY A 296 20.45 -6.31 0.44
CA GLY A 296 19.01 -6.45 0.24
C GLY A 296 18.63 -6.66 -1.22
N TYR A 297 19.11 -5.79 -2.12
CA TYR A 297 18.82 -5.86 -3.55
C TYR A 297 19.52 -7.01 -4.27
N GLU A 298 20.78 -7.30 -3.98
CA GLU A 298 21.46 -8.46 -4.55
C GLU A 298 20.73 -9.76 -4.24
N ALA A 299 20.25 -9.92 -3.00
CA ALA A 299 19.46 -11.09 -2.63
C ALA A 299 18.12 -11.18 -3.39
N MET A 300 17.49 -10.07 -3.75
CA MET A 300 16.28 -10.08 -4.60
C MET A 300 16.59 -10.73 -5.95
N TYR A 301 17.67 -10.30 -6.59
CA TYR A 301 18.09 -10.86 -7.87
C TYR A 301 18.55 -12.32 -7.75
N GLU A 302 19.20 -12.72 -6.66
CA GLU A 302 19.51 -14.13 -6.37
C GLU A 302 18.24 -14.99 -6.34
N VAL A 303 17.17 -14.53 -5.67
CA VAL A 303 15.87 -15.22 -5.67
C VAL A 303 15.30 -15.31 -7.08
N LEU A 304 15.21 -14.20 -7.81
CA LEU A 304 14.66 -14.18 -9.17
C LEU A 304 15.41 -15.13 -10.10
N ASN A 305 16.74 -15.19 -9.98
CA ASN A 305 17.58 -16.11 -10.74
C ASN A 305 17.30 -17.59 -10.44
N MET A 306 16.79 -17.94 -9.26
CA MET A 306 16.45 -19.33 -8.90
C MET A 306 15.06 -19.76 -9.38
N LEU A 307 14.19 -18.81 -9.75
CA LEU A 307 12.80 -19.07 -10.13
C LEU A 307 12.64 -19.42 -11.62
N ALA A 308 11.51 -20.06 -11.92
CA ALA A 308 10.98 -20.19 -13.26
C ALA A 308 10.64 -18.80 -13.83
N PRO A 309 10.82 -18.56 -15.14
CA PRO A 309 10.61 -17.24 -15.75
C PRO A 309 9.26 -16.61 -15.43
N GLU A 310 8.19 -17.41 -15.51
CA GLU A 310 6.82 -16.97 -15.24
C GLU A 310 6.65 -16.53 -13.78
N THR A 311 7.28 -17.24 -12.85
CA THR A 311 7.24 -16.92 -11.41
C THR A 311 8.13 -15.72 -11.09
N ALA A 312 9.32 -15.63 -11.68
CA ALA A 312 10.25 -14.52 -11.49
C ALA A 312 9.60 -13.18 -11.86
N VAL A 313 8.98 -13.10 -13.05
CA VAL A 313 8.29 -11.89 -13.53
C VAL A 313 7.15 -11.47 -12.59
N LYS A 314 6.38 -12.43 -12.07
CA LYS A 314 5.30 -12.16 -11.12
C LYS A 314 5.82 -11.59 -9.80
N VAL A 315 6.84 -12.23 -9.25
CA VAL A 315 7.44 -11.88 -7.95
C VAL A 315 8.20 -10.56 -8.03
N ALA A 316 8.83 -10.27 -9.17
CA ALA A 316 9.58 -9.04 -9.42
C ALA A 316 8.68 -7.79 -9.39
N TYR A 317 7.51 -7.82 -10.04
CA TYR A 317 6.63 -6.65 -10.07
C TYR A 317 5.14 -6.93 -10.24
N GLN A 318 4.73 -7.88 -11.09
CA GLN A 318 3.32 -7.99 -11.51
C GLN A 318 2.36 -8.23 -10.34
N ASN A 319 2.81 -8.96 -9.30
CA ASN A 319 1.98 -9.23 -8.13
C ASN A 319 1.61 -7.94 -7.39
N TYR A 320 2.57 -7.05 -7.13
CA TYR A 320 2.30 -5.78 -6.46
C TYR A 320 1.61 -4.79 -7.40
N GLU A 321 2.07 -4.69 -8.64
CA GLU A 321 1.46 -3.84 -9.67
C GLU A 321 -0.04 -4.13 -9.80
N ARG A 322 -0.44 -5.40 -9.90
CA ARG A 322 -1.85 -5.80 -9.93
C ARG A 322 -2.64 -5.23 -8.75
N LEU A 323 -2.10 -5.24 -7.53
CA LEU A 323 -2.79 -4.74 -6.34
C LEU A 323 -3.01 -3.23 -6.38
N ILE A 324 -2.14 -2.49 -7.07
CA ILE A 324 -2.26 -1.04 -7.24
C ILE A 324 -3.22 -0.70 -8.39
N GLU A 325 -3.08 -1.35 -9.54
CA GLU A 325 -3.81 -1.00 -10.76
C GLU A 325 -5.31 -1.33 -10.70
N ILE A 326 -5.74 -2.22 -9.78
CA ILE A 326 -7.16 -2.57 -9.59
C ILE A 326 -7.91 -1.65 -8.62
N GLN A 327 -7.23 -0.68 -8.01
CA GLN A 327 -7.84 0.25 -7.05
C GLN A 327 -8.70 1.28 -7.80
N PRO A 328 -9.99 1.46 -7.47
CA PRO A 328 -10.80 2.47 -8.12
C PRO A 328 -10.41 3.88 -7.64
N PRO A 329 -10.61 4.93 -8.46
CA PRO A 329 -10.50 6.31 -8.00
C PRO A 329 -11.43 6.58 -6.81
N THR A 330 -10.97 7.41 -5.87
CA THR A 330 -11.75 7.81 -4.69
C THR A 330 -12.81 8.83 -5.07
N LYS A 331 -13.81 9.00 -4.20
CA LYS A 331 -14.85 10.04 -4.41
C LYS A 331 -14.23 11.43 -4.44
N THR A 332 -13.21 11.66 -3.61
CA THR A 332 -12.48 12.91 -3.58
C THR A 332 -11.69 13.12 -4.86
N GLN A 333 -10.96 12.12 -5.34
CA GLN A 333 -10.23 12.23 -6.61
C GLN A 333 -11.16 12.56 -7.77
N ILE A 334 -12.28 11.84 -7.91
CA ILE A 334 -13.26 12.08 -8.99
C ILE A 334 -13.79 13.52 -8.94
N ARG A 335 -14.17 13.99 -7.75
CA ARG A 335 -14.70 15.35 -7.56
C ARG A 335 -13.66 16.42 -7.88
N GLU A 336 -12.42 16.26 -7.41
CA GLU A 336 -11.37 17.25 -7.65
C GLU A 336 -10.91 17.26 -9.12
N ILE A 337 -10.87 16.11 -9.80
CA ILE A 337 -10.63 16.05 -11.26
C ILE A 337 -11.70 16.86 -12.00
N GLY A 338 -12.98 16.70 -11.64
CA GLY A 338 -14.08 17.48 -12.22
C GLY A 338 -13.86 18.98 -12.06
N LYS A 339 -13.64 19.44 -10.82
CA LYS A 339 -13.41 20.88 -10.52
C LYS A 339 -12.22 21.47 -11.27
N LEU A 340 -11.10 20.76 -11.35
CA LEU A 340 -9.90 21.28 -12.03
C LEU A 340 -10.10 21.30 -13.55
N THR A 341 -10.76 20.28 -14.10
CA THR A 341 -11.13 20.21 -15.52
C THR A 341 -12.06 21.37 -15.89
N ASP A 342 -13.04 21.69 -15.04
CA ASP A 342 -13.92 22.86 -15.20
C ASP A 342 -13.13 24.17 -15.21
N LYS A 343 -12.23 24.33 -14.23
CA LYS A 343 -11.39 25.55 -14.11
C LYS A 343 -10.51 25.77 -15.34
N LEU A 344 -10.09 24.69 -16.00
CA LEU A 344 -9.31 24.71 -17.24
C LEU A 344 -10.17 24.81 -18.50
N ASN A 345 -11.51 24.92 -18.37
CA ASN A 345 -12.48 24.94 -19.47
C ASN A 345 -12.38 23.72 -20.41
N ILE A 346 -11.99 22.55 -19.90
CA ILE A 346 -11.92 21.31 -20.67
C ILE A 346 -13.31 20.69 -20.73
N GLN A 347 -13.92 20.63 -21.91
CA GLN A 347 -15.28 20.13 -22.12
C GLN A 347 -15.31 18.68 -22.64
N ASP A 348 -16.44 18.00 -22.45
CA ASP A 348 -16.78 16.69 -23.05
C ASP A 348 -15.77 15.55 -22.82
N LYS A 349 -15.01 15.61 -21.72
CA LYS A 349 -13.92 14.66 -21.46
C LYS A 349 -14.35 13.49 -20.60
N LYS A 350 -14.06 12.28 -21.10
CA LYS A 350 -14.20 11.03 -20.36
C LYS A 350 -12.82 10.52 -19.98
N TYR A 351 -12.64 10.25 -18.70
CA TYR A 351 -11.42 9.68 -18.16
C TYR A 351 -11.68 8.24 -17.74
N LYS A 352 -10.90 7.29 -18.23
CA LYS A 352 -10.90 5.90 -17.73
C LYS A 352 -9.66 5.75 -16.85
N LEU A 353 -9.84 5.71 -15.53
CA LEU A 353 -8.75 5.83 -14.56
C LEU A 353 -8.89 4.83 -13.40
N ASN A 354 -7.76 4.30 -12.92
CA ASN A 354 -7.62 3.73 -11.59
C ASN A 354 -7.16 4.79 -10.57
N LYS A 355 -6.95 4.39 -9.31
CA LYS A 355 -6.58 5.29 -8.22
C LYS A 355 -5.23 5.99 -8.45
N ARG A 356 -4.22 5.28 -8.95
CA ARG A 356 -2.89 5.84 -9.27
C ARG A 356 -2.99 6.82 -10.43
N GLU A 357 -3.60 6.42 -11.54
CA GLU A 357 -3.79 7.26 -12.72
C GLU A 357 -4.60 8.53 -12.39
N ALA A 358 -5.55 8.43 -11.44
CA ALA A 358 -6.28 9.58 -10.93
C ALA A 358 -5.39 10.55 -10.14
N ASN A 359 -4.42 10.07 -9.34
CA ASN A 359 -3.43 10.94 -8.70
C ASN A 359 -2.57 11.66 -9.75
N GLU A 360 -2.03 10.93 -10.72
CA GLU A 360 -1.18 11.50 -11.79
C GLU A 360 -1.91 12.60 -12.57
N LEU A 361 -3.17 12.34 -12.95
CA LEU A 361 -3.99 13.34 -13.61
C LEU A 361 -4.25 14.55 -12.69
N LEU A 362 -4.53 14.35 -11.41
CA LEU A 362 -4.74 15.46 -10.47
C LEU A 362 -3.52 16.36 -10.38
N PHE A 363 -2.33 15.79 -10.22
CA PHE A 363 -1.09 16.57 -10.13
C PHE A 363 -0.84 17.36 -11.42
N GLN A 364 -1.07 16.74 -12.57
CA GLN A 364 -0.97 17.41 -13.87
C GLN A 364 -1.96 18.59 -14.00
N LEU A 365 -3.23 18.37 -13.66
CA LEU A 365 -4.27 19.41 -13.75
C LEU A 365 -4.01 20.55 -12.76
N GLN A 366 -3.56 20.25 -11.53
CA GLN A 366 -3.18 21.26 -10.54
C GLN A 366 -2.07 22.16 -11.06
N LYS A 367 -0.99 21.57 -11.59
CA LYS A 367 0.12 22.31 -12.19
C LYS A 367 -0.32 23.18 -13.37
N GLN A 368 -1.24 22.71 -14.21
CA GLN A 368 -1.80 23.50 -15.31
C GLN A 368 -2.58 24.72 -14.80
N VAL A 369 -3.40 24.54 -13.76
CA VAL A 369 -4.15 25.62 -13.13
C VAL A 369 -3.21 26.66 -12.52
N GLU A 370 -2.18 26.24 -11.80
CA GLU A 370 -1.19 27.13 -11.18
C GLU A 370 -0.45 27.98 -12.22
N ASN A 371 -0.07 27.37 -13.34
CA ASN A 371 0.58 28.04 -14.45
C ASN A 371 -0.34 29.08 -15.13
N GLN A 372 -1.65 28.81 -15.26
CA GLN A 372 -2.60 29.80 -15.78
C GLN A 372 -2.73 31.00 -14.83
N THR A 373 -2.86 30.76 -13.52
CA THR A 373 -3.00 31.84 -12.53
C THR A 373 -1.74 32.68 -12.34
N SER A 374 -0.57 32.16 -12.69
CA SER A 374 0.70 32.91 -12.59
C SER A 374 1.00 33.73 -13.86
N ALA A 375 0.24 33.52 -14.93
CA ALA A 375 0.38 34.23 -16.20
C ALA A 375 -0.60 35.41 -16.34
N GLU A 376 -1.60 35.49 -15.46
CA GLU A 376 -2.52 36.62 -15.27
C GLU A 376 -1.98 37.61 -14.23
#